data_AF-A0A6C0C0S6-F1
#
_entry.id   AF-A0A6C0C0S6-F1
#
_cell.length_a   1.000
_cell.length_b   1.000
_cell.length_c   1.000
_cell.angle_alpha   90.00
_cell.angle_beta   90.00
_cell.angle_gamma   90.00
#
_symmetry.space_group_name_H-M   'P 1'
#
loop_
_entity.id
_entity.type
_entity.pdbx_description
1 polymer ?
#
loop_
_entity_poly.entity_id
_entity_poly.type
_entity_poly.pdbx_seq_one_letter_code
_entity_poly.pdbx_strand_id
1 'polypeptide(L)'
;MLQYLSYPIDLAHFIFLFFPIIIYFFHFPNSIVQIMFLISALVPLSWYFYDHKCVFSVISSNLRQETEENELNFSERYLQKFYYLIQKLLGLKLDNDGFNKAIFIHWIVNMILLWYYLFVLKCECVFH
;
A
#
# COMPACT_ATOMS: atom_id res chain seq x y z
N MET A 1 -25.81 -3.85 5.12
CA MET A 1 -25.78 -2.50 4.50
C MET A 1 -24.40 -1.86 4.62
N LEU A 2 -23.75 -1.86 5.79
CA LEU A 2 -22.37 -1.37 5.98
C LEU A 2 -21.29 -2.17 5.20
N GLN A 3 -21.53 -3.45 4.92
CA GLN A 3 -20.60 -4.28 4.14
C GLN A 3 -20.29 -3.71 2.75
N TYR A 4 -21.27 -3.07 2.08
CA TYR A 4 -21.06 -2.43 0.78
C TYR A 4 -20.18 -1.18 0.85
N LEU A 5 -20.05 -0.53 2.02
CA LEU A 5 -19.14 0.60 2.23
C LEU A 5 -17.68 0.19 2.34
N SER A 6 -17.39 -1.08 2.60
CA SER A 6 -16.00 -1.57 2.67
C SER A 6 -15.36 -1.69 1.29
N TYR A 7 -16.15 -2.02 0.27
CA TYR A 7 -15.68 -2.16 -1.11
C TYR A 7 -14.97 -0.91 -1.67
N PRO A 8 -15.53 0.32 -1.59
CA PRO A 8 -14.83 1.51 -2.08
C PRO A 8 -13.54 1.82 -1.30
N ILE A 9 -13.47 1.45 -0.01
CA ILE A 9 -12.26 1.65 0.80
C ILE A 9 -11.16 0.68 0.37
N ASP A 10 -11.51 -0.58 0.16
CA ASP A 10 -10.59 -1.59 -0.34
C ASP A 10 -10.11 -1.25 -1.76
N LEU A 11 -11.00 -0.74 -2.61
CA LEU A 11 -10.64 -0.24 -3.94
C LEU A 11 -9.69 0.96 -3.84
N ALA A 12 -9.96 1.92 -2.95
CA ALA A 12 -9.09 3.06 -2.72
C ALA A 12 -7.72 2.61 -2.20
N HIS A 13 -7.66 1.64 -1.29
CA HIS A 13 -6.42 1.05 -0.79
C HIS A 13 -5.64 0.34 -1.89
N PHE A 14 -6.33 -0.41 -2.77
CA PHE A 14 -5.71 -1.03 -3.95
C PHE A 14 -5.11 0.02 -4.89
N ILE A 15 -5.86 1.06 -5.23
CA ILE A 15 -5.40 2.16 -6.07
C ILE A 15 -4.19 2.83 -5.42
N PHE A 16 -4.25 3.12 -4.13
CA PHE A 16 -3.16 3.72 -3.38
C PHE A 16 -1.87 2.88 -3.45
N LEU A 17 -2.00 1.56 -3.27
CA LEU A 17 -0.88 0.64 -3.29
C LEU A 17 -0.20 0.56 -4.66
N PHE A 18 -0.96 0.59 -5.76
CA PHE A 18 -0.43 0.49 -7.12
C PHE A 18 -0.17 1.85 -7.78
N PHE A 19 -0.58 2.95 -7.16
CA PHE A 19 -0.37 4.32 -7.66
C PHE A 19 1.09 4.60 -8.06
N PRO A 20 2.12 4.20 -7.28
CA PRO A 20 3.53 4.43 -7.66
C PRO A 20 3.94 3.79 -8.98
N ILE A 21 3.25 2.75 -9.44
CA ILE A 21 3.49 2.13 -10.75
C ILE A 21 2.68 2.86 -11.82
N ILE A 22 1.42 3.19 -11.54
CA ILE A 22 0.48 3.84 -12.47
C ILE A 22 1.01 5.21 -12.96
N ILE A 23 1.68 5.98 -12.09
CA ILE A 23 2.23 7.30 -12.45
C ILE A 23 3.28 7.29 -13.58
N TYR A 24 3.88 6.14 -13.89
CA TYR A 24 4.82 6.02 -15.01
C TYR A 24 4.11 5.86 -16.36
N PHE A 25 2.84 5.48 -16.36
CA PHE A 25 2.04 5.26 -17.57
C PHE A 25 1.08 6.42 -17.85
N PHE A 26 0.72 7.19 -16.82
CA PHE A 26 -0.26 8.28 -16.93
C PHE A 26 0.30 9.57 -16.34
N HIS A 27 -0.10 10.71 -16.92
CA HIS A 27 0.32 12.01 -16.43
C HIS A 27 -0.59 12.46 -15.27
N PHE A 28 0.00 12.66 -14.09
CA PHE A 28 -0.69 13.24 -12.94
C PHE A 28 -0.08 14.60 -12.58
N PRO A 29 -0.88 15.55 -12.05
CA PRO A 29 -0.36 16.78 -11.47
C PRO A 29 0.65 16.48 -10.35
N ASN A 30 1.75 17.24 -10.31
CA ASN A 30 2.81 17.06 -9.31
C ASN A 30 2.28 17.14 -7.87
N SER A 31 1.28 18.00 -7.61
CA SER A 31 0.64 18.11 -6.30
C SER A 31 -0.01 16.80 -5.84
N ILE A 32 -0.64 16.05 -6.75
CA ILE A 32 -1.24 14.73 -6.42
C ILE A 32 -0.13 13.75 -6.04
N VAL A 33 0.94 13.68 -6.82
CA VAL A 33 2.05 12.75 -6.55
C VAL A 33 2.77 13.11 -5.24
N GLN A 34 2.94 14.40 -4.94
CA GLN A 34 3.48 14.89 -3.67
C GLN A 34 2.60 14.48 -2.47
N ILE A 35 1.29 14.67 -2.57
CA ILE A 35 0.35 14.22 -1.52
C ILE A 35 0.44 12.70 -1.33
N MET A 36 0.49 11.94 -2.41
CA MET A 36 0.61 10.48 -2.35
C MET A 36 1.93 10.01 -1.75
N PHE A 37 3.03 10.73 -1.99
CA PHE A 37 4.32 10.50 -1.34
C PHE A 37 4.24 10.77 0.17
N LEU A 38 3.63 11.89 0.57
CA LEU A 38 3.45 12.23 1.99
C LEU A 38 2.57 11.21 2.71
N ILE A 39 1.44 10.81 2.12
CA ILE A 39 0.58 9.79 2.72
C ILE A 39 1.32 8.44 2.81
N SER A 40 2.06 8.04 1.77
CA SER A 40 2.86 6.81 1.79
C SER A 40 3.93 6.83 2.88
N ALA A 41 4.54 7.99 3.14
CA ALA A 41 5.53 8.16 4.21
C ALA A 41 4.92 8.03 5.62
N LEU A 42 3.62 8.27 5.79
CA LEU A 42 2.91 8.10 7.06
C LEU A 42 2.52 6.64 7.35
N VAL A 43 2.61 5.75 6.37
CA VAL A 43 2.20 4.34 6.53
C VAL A 43 3.00 3.61 7.63
N PRO A 44 4.34 3.68 7.70
CA PRO A 44 5.10 3.03 8.78
C PRO A 44 4.75 3.59 10.16
N LEU A 45 4.49 4.91 10.24
CA LEU A 45 4.05 5.55 11.47
C LEU A 45 2.71 4.95 11.91
N SER A 46 1.78 4.75 10.98
CA SER A 46 0.51 4.11 11.29
C SER A 46 0.68 2.64 11.71
N TRP A 47 1.59 1.89 11.10
CA TRP A 47 1.84 0.49 11.47
C TRP A 47 2.35 0.32 12.89
N TYR A 48 3.09 1.30 13.41
CA TYR A 48 3.53 1.31 14.81
C TYR A 48 2.34 1.48 15.77
N PHE A 49 1.31 2.25 15.39
CA PHE A 49 0.14 2.48 16.24
C PHE A 49 -0.96 1.40 16.12
N TYR A 50 -0.98 0.63 15.03
CA TYR A 50 -2.06 -0.32 14.71
C TYR A 50 -1.57 -1.76 14.53
N ASP A 51 -0.57 -2.20 15.30
CA ASP A 51 -0.08 -3.60 15.31
C ASP A 51 0.23 -4.18 13.93
N HIS A 52 1.02 -3.47 13.12
CA HIS A 52 1.35 -3.82 11.72
C HIS A 52 0.15 -3.83 10.75
N LYS A 53 -1.01 -3.31 11.15
CA LYS A 53 -2.16 -3.09 10.25
C LYS A 53 -2.09 -1.70 9.62
N CYS A 54 -2.56 -1.61 8.38
CA CYS A 54 -2.78 -0.33 7.71
C CYS A 54 -4.06 0.33 8.25
N VAL A 55 -4.08 1.67 8.41
CA VAL A 55 -5.27 2.42 8.86
C VAL A 55 -6.50 2.09 8.02
N PHE A 56 -6.35 1.98 6.70
CA PHE A 56 -7.46 1.61 5.82
C PHE A 56 -7.98 0.19 6.08
N SER A 57 -7.11 -0.75 6.45
CA SER A 57 -7.53 -2.11 6.85
C SER A 57 -8.34 -2.06 8.14
N VAL A 58 -7.90 -1.29 9.13
CA VAL A 58 -8.62 -1.12 10.41
C VAL A 58 -9.99 -0.47 10.20
N ILE A 59 -10.07 0.55 9.33
CA ILE A 59 -11.36 1.18 9.00
C ILE A 59 -12.27 0.19 8.25
N SER A 60 -11.72 -0.56 7.28
CA SER A 60 -12.47 -1.53 6.49
C SER A 60 -13.01 -2.68 7.35
N SER A 61 -12.20 -3.23 8.28
CA SER A 61 -12.64 -4.32 9.17
C SER A 61 -13.73 -3.87 10.13
N ASN A 62 -13.60 -2.67 10.72
CA ASN A 62 -14.62 -2.06 11.56
C ASN A 62 -15.95 -1.87 10.81
N LEU A 63 -15.92 -1.44 9.55
CA LEU A 63 -17.13 -1.27 8.73
C LEU A 63 -17.76 -2.61 8.32
N ARG A 64 -16.96 -3.68 8.27
CA ARG A 64 -17.45 -5.04 7.97
C ARG A 64 -17.98 -5.79 9.18
N GLN A 65 -17.79 -5.25 10.39
CA GLN A 65 -18.14 -5.92 11.65
C GLN A 65 -17.47 -7.29 11.78
N GLU A 66 -16.23 -7.42 11.29
CA GLU A 66 -15.46 -8.66 11.42
C GLU A 66 -15.05 -8.85 12.88
N THR A 67 -15.25 -10.06 13.41
CA THR A 67 -14.75 -10.45 14.74
C THR A 67 -13.25 -10.73 14.66
N GLU A 68 -12.53 -10.62 15.78
CA GLU A 68 -11.08 -10.90 15.84
C GLU A 68 -10.71 -12.28 15.27
N GLU A 69 -11.63 -13.26 15.35
CA GLU A 69 -11.44 -14.62 14.82
C GLU A 69 -11.50 -14.73 13.29
N ASN A 70 -12.09 -13.75 12.59
CA ASN A 70 -12.26 -13.75 11.13
C ASN A 70 -11.67 -12.51 10.44
N GLU A 71 -10.92 -11.68 11.17
CA GLU A 71 -10.33 -10.45 10.67
C GLU A 71 -9.12 -10.76 9.79
N LEU A 72 -9.32 -10.83 8.47
CA LEU A 72 -8.23 -10.89 7.50
C LEU A 72 -7.87 -9.48 7.04
N ASN A 73 -6.59 -9.12 7.18
CA ASN A 73 -6.08 -7.85 6.68
C ASN A 73 -6.30 -7.72 5.16
N PHE A 74 -6.42 -6.49 4.65
CA PHE A 74 -6.58 -6.22 3.21
C PHE A 74 -5.54 -6.98 2.35
N SER A 75 -4.27 -6.94 2.76
CA SER A 75 -3.16 -7.63 2.09
C SER A 75 -3.33 -9.14 2.07
N GLU A 76 -3.79 -9.74 3.17
CA GLU A 76 -4.04 -11.20 3.26
C GLU A 76 -5.23 -11.60 2.40
N ARG A 77 -6.25 -10.75 2.29
CA ARG A 77 -7.45 -11.08 1.51
C ARG A 77 -7.24 -10.96 0.01
N TYR A 78 -6.61 -9.88 -0.44
CA TYR A 78 -6.55 -9.55 -1.87
C TYR A 78 -5.17 -9.75 -2.49
N LEU A 79 -4.11 -9.69 -1.70
CA LEU A 79 -2.73 -9.67 -2.19
C LEU A 79 -1.91 -10.88 -1.76
N GLN A 80 -2.55 -11.90 -1.16
CA GLN A 80 -1.86 -13.10 -0.69
C GLN A 80 -0.99 -13.74 -1.77
N LYS A 81 -1.54 -13.91 -2.98
CA LYS A 81 -0.82 -14.50 -4.11
C LYS A 81 0.37 -13.64 -4.56
N PHE A 82 0.19 -12.32 -4.52
CA PHE A 82 1.23 -11.36 -4.90
C PHE A 82 2.37 -11.37 -3.88
N TYR A 83 2.06 -11.32 -2.58
CA TYR A 83 3.08 -11.38 -1.54
C TYR A 83 3.74 -12.75 -1.43
N TYR A 84 3.02 -13.84 -1.68
CA TYR A 84 3.62 -15.16 -1.81
C TYR A 84 4.66 -15.21 -2.93
N LEU A 85 4.38 -14.57 -4.07
CA LEU A 85 5.35 -14.45 -5.16
C LEU A 85 6.59 -13.68 -4.71
N ILE A 86 6.43 -12.55 -4.01
CA ILE A 86 7.55 -11.78 -3.45
C ILE A 86 8.36 -12.63 -2.46
N GLN A 87 7.70 -13.35 -1.55
CA GLN A 87 8.35 -14.23 -0.59
C GLN A 87 9.20 -15.28 -1.30
N LYS A 88 8.66 -15.92 -2.34
CA LYS A 88 9.40 -16.92 -3.14
C LYS A 88 10.57 -16.32 -3.90
N LEU A 89 10.37 -15.15 -4.53
CA LEU A 89 11.40 -14.47 -5.31
C LEU A 89 12.59 -14.01 -4.45
N LEU A 90 12.32 -13.57 -3.22
CA LEU A 90 13.33 -13.05 -2.30
C LEU A 90 13.82 -14.09 -1.28
N GLY A 91 13.34 -15.32 -1.35
CA GLY A 91 13.71 -16.39 -0.40
C GLY A 91 13.26 -16.13 1.04
N LEU A 92 12.18 -15.38 1.24
CA LEU A 92 11.59 -15.15 2.56
C LEU A 92 10.88 -16.41 3.07
N LYS A 93 10.75 -16.52 4.39
CA LYS A 93 9.97 -17.60 5.01
C LYS A 93 8.52 -17.56 4.52
N LEU A 94 7.92 -18.74 4.32
CA LEU A 94 6.52 -18.89 3.91
C LEU A 94 5.60 -18.95 5.15
N ASP A 95 5.78 -17.99 6.04
CA ASP A 95 5.02 -17.80 7.28
C ASP A 95 4.55 -16.34 7.40
N ASN A 96 3.86 -16.01 8.49
CA ASN A 96 3.35 -14.65 8.74
C ASN A 96 4.47 -13.61 8.86
N ASP A 97 5.64 -13.98 9.40
CA ASP A 97 6.80 -13.09 9.49
C ASP A 97 7.35 -12.73 8.10
N GLY A 98 7.53 -13.73 7.23
CA GLY A 98 7.93 -13.50 5.86
C GLY A 98 6.88 -12.74 5.04
N PHE A 99 5.59 -12.93 5.34
CA PHE A 99 4.52 -12.17 4.70
C PHE A 99 4.59 -10.69 5.05
N ASN A 100 4.74 -10.36 6.34
CA ASN A 100 4.89 -8.98 6.81
C ASN A 100 6.15 -8.32 6.23
N LYS A 101 7.26 -9.07 6.14
CA LYS A 101 8.48 -8.61 5.45
C LYS A 101 8.23 -8.31 3.98
N ALA A 102 7.48 -9.15 3.28
CA ALA A 102 7.14 -8.91 1.87
C ALA A 102 6.28 -7.65 1.69
N ILE A 103 5.32 -7.38 2.59
CA ILE A 103 4.54 -6.14 2.58
C ILE A 103 5.46 -4.93 2.80
N PHE A 104 6.35 -5.01 3.79
CA PHE A 104 7.29 -3.93 4.09
C PHE A 104 8.23 -3.64 2.91
N ILE A 105 8.75 -4.67 2.25
CA ILE A 105 9.59 -4.53 1.05
C ILE A 105 8.80 -3.88 -0.10
N HIS A 106 7.57 -4.33 -0.35
CA HIS A 106 6.70 -3.71 -1.36
C HIS A 106 6.49 -2.22 -1.06
N TRP A 107 6.24 -1.86 0.20
CA TRP A 107 6.13 -0.47 0.62
C TRP A 107 7.42 0.34 0.37
N ILE A 108 8.60 -0.21 0.69
CA ILE A 108 9.88 0.44 0.38
C ILE A 108 10.03 0.70 -1.13
N VAL A 109 9.72 -0.29 -1.96
CA VAL A 109 9.76 -0.16 -3.43
C VAL A 109 8.84 0.97 -3.89
N ASN A 110 7.62 1.02 -3.37
CA ASN A 110 6.66 2.08 -3.66
C ASN A 110 7.19 3.47 -3.27
N MET A 111 7.83 3.59 -2.11
CA MET A 111 8.46 4.85 -1.69
C MET A 111 9.59 5.28 -2.62
N ILE A 112 10.45 4.35 -3.04
CA ILE A 112 11.54 4.62 -3.98
C ILE A 112 10.99 5.09 -5.33
N LEU A 113 9.94 4.45 -5.85
CA LEU A 113 9.29 4.83 -7.10
C LEU A 113 8.71 6.25 -7.05
N LEU A 114 7.95 6.57 -5.99
CA LEU A 114 7.39 7.91 -5.80
C LEU A 114 8.49 8.97 -5.69
N TRP A 115 9.55 8.68 -4.92
CA TRP A 115 10.68 9.58 -4.76
C TRP A 115 11.41 9.81 -6.11
N TYR A 116 11.73 8.74 -6.83
CA TYR A 116 12.41 8.81 -8.12
C TYR A 116 11.58 9.62 -9.12
N TYR A 117 10.26 9.39 -9.17
CA TYR A 117 9.38 10.16 -10.04
C TYR A 117 9.41 11.66 -9.74
N LEU A 118 9.28 12.05 -8.45
CA LEU A 118 9.22 13.45 -8.04
C LEU A 118 10.55 14.18 -8.21
N PHE A 119 11.65 13.56 -7.79
CA PHE A 119 12.93 14.25 -7.63
C PHE A 119 13.91 14.02 -8.78
N VAL A 120 13.71 12.97 -9.59
CA VAL A 120 14.58 12.68 -10.74
C VAL A 120 13.84 13.01 -12.04
N LEU A 121 12.77 12.26 -12.36
CA LEU A 121 12.06 12.40 -13.63
C LEU A 121 11.40 13.77 -13.82
N LYS A 122 10.68 14.28 -12.82
CA LYS A 122 9.95 15.55 -12.93
C LYS A 122 10.81 16.79 -12.68
N CYS A 123 11.89 16.64 -11.91
CA CYS A 123 12.81 17.74 -11.61
C CYS A 123 13.56 18.20 -12.87
N GLU A 124 13.90 17.27 -13.77
CA GLU A 124 14.57 17.56 -15.04
C GLU A 124 13.69 18.33 -16.05
N CYS A 125 12.36 18.37 -15.87
CA CYS A 125 11.46 19.08 -16.79
C CYS A 125 11.21 20.57 -16.43
N VAL A 126 11.80 21.11 -15.35
CA VAL A 126 11.56 22.50 -14.92
C VAL A 126 12.67 23.47 -15.38
N PHE A 127 13.71 22.98 -16.07
CA PHE A 127 14.83 23.79 -16.57
C PHE A 127 14.79 24.12 -18.08
N HIS A 128 13.61 24.06 -18.72
CA HIS A 128 13.43 24.49 -20.11
C HIS A 128 12.39 25.60 -20.25
#